data_AF-A0AA87ZYF2-F1
#
_entry.id   AF-A0AA87ZYF2-F1
#
_cell.length_a   1.000
_cell.length_b   1.000
_cell.length_c   1.000
_cell.angle_alpha   90.00
_cell.angle_beta   90.00
_cell.angle_gamma   90.00
#
_symmetry.space_group_name_H-M   'P 1'
#
loop_
_entity.id
_entity.type
_entity.pdbx_description
1 polymer ?
#
loop_
_entity_poly.entity_id
_entity_poly.type
_entity_poly.pdbx_seq_one_letter_code
_entity_poly.pdbx_strand_id
1 'polypeptide(L)'
;MVVRFIPSCLSLSQQPRPSSYISKHISSRNCKRDIRTLCITRSPILPSSFGDAAGIRVFVVSDLHTEYAENMKWVEVLSTTRYKNDVLLVAGDVAETYKNFILTMSMLKDRFEHVFYVPGNHDLWCRHEREDYLHSLEKLNKLLEACRALGVEINPTVIEDLGIIPLFSWYHESFDKKEDITSFHIPSLEMVIYFLFS
;
A
#
# COMPACT_ATOMS: atom_id res chain seq x y z
N MET A 1 -5.13 -22.17 32.42
CA MET A 1 -5.02 -23.46 31.72
C MET A 1 -3.92 -23.31 30.68
N VAL A 2 -2.77 -23.93 30.93
CA VAL A 2 -1.53 -23.78 30.14
C VAL A 2 -1.54 -24.79 29.00
N VAL A 3 -1.26 -24.35 27.77
CA VAL A 3 -0.78 -25.24 26.72
C VAL A 3 0.35 -24.55 25.96
N ARG A 4 1.56 -25.06 26.17
CA ARG A 4 2.77 -24.80 25.38
C ARG A 4 2.89 -25.89 24.31
N PHE A 5 3.27 -25.55 23.09
CA PHE A 5 3.90 -26.49 22.15
C PHE A 5 4.91 -25.76 21.26
N ILE A 6 6.18 -26.18 21.36
CA ILE A 6 7.28 -25.96 20.39
C ILE A 6 8.25 -27.16 20.60
N PRO A 7 9.11 -27.58 19.65
CA PRO A 7 8.96 -27.88 18.21
C PRO A 7 9.48 -29.31 17.89
N SER A 8 9.40 -29.75 16.63
CA SER A 8 10.48 -30.59 16.07
C SER A 8 10.59 -30.44 14.55
N CYS A 9 11.82 -30.16 14.12
CA CYS A 9 12.28 -30.15 12.73
C CYS A 9 12.67 -31.56 12.26
N LEU A 10 12.75 -31.75 10.93
CA LEU A 10 13.80 -32.44 10.14
C LEU A 10 13.21 -32.74 8.74
N SER A 11 13.60 -32.01 7.69
CA SER A 11 14.76 -32.21 6.80
C SER A 11 14.40 -33.05 5.55
N LEU A 12 14.50 -32.46 4.35
CA LEU A 12 14.68 -33.18 3.09
C LEU A 12 15.55 -32.30 2.15
N SER A 13 16.86 -32.50 2.21
CA SER A 13 17.70 -33.16 1.17
C SER A 13 17.94 -32.30 -0.08
N GLN A 14 19.14 -31.71 -0.12
CA GLN A 14 19.81 -31.23 -1.34
C GLN A 14 20.52 -32.42 -2.01
N GLN A 15 20.44 -32.52 -3.34
CA GLN A 15 21.46 -33.19 -4.14
C GLN A 15 21.85 -32.35 -5.38
N PRO A 16 23.15 -32.15 -5.65
CA PRO A 16 23.66 -31.38 -6.79
C PRO A 16 24.32 -32.27 -7.86
N ARG A 17 24.13 -31.99 -9.17
CA ARG A 17 25.04 -32.40 -10.30
C ARG A 17 24.69 -31.63 -11.60
N PRO A 18 25.56 -31.55 -12.62
CA PRO A 18 26.95 -31.12 -12.61
C PRO A 18 27.23 -29.97 -13.60
N SER A 19 28.37 -29.31 -13.37
CA SER A 19 28.99 -28.28 -14.19
C SER A 19 29.49 -28.82 -15.54
N SER A 20 29.25 -28.08 -16.64
CA SER A 20 30.02 -28.18 -17.87
C SER A 20 30.58 -26.82 -18.25
N TYR A 21 31.86 -26.63 -17.95
CA TYR A 21 32.70 -25.56 -18.46
C TYR A 21 32.89 -25.71 -19.97
N ILE A 22 32.50 -24.70 -20.76
CA ILE A 22 33.12 -24.40 -22.06
C ILE A 22 33.44 -22.91 -22.09
N SER A 23 34.65 -22.63 -22.53
CA SER A 23 35.36 -21.36 -22.44
C SER A 23 35.38 -20.65 -23.79
N LYS A 24 35.47 -19.32 -23.72
CA LYS A 24 36.16 -18.37 -24.63
C LYS A 24 35.45 -17.74 -25.84
N HIS A 25 35.31 -16.41 -25.67
CA HIS A 25 35.68 -15.30 -26.57
C HIS A 25 34.69 -14.73 -27.61
N ILE A 26 34.34 -13.46 -27.32
CA ILE A 26 34.26 -12.26 -28.19
C ILE A 26 33.13 -12.22 -29.24
N SER A 27 32.19 -11.29 -29.02
CA SER A 27 31.98 -10.13 -29.90
C SER A 27 30.99 -9.15 -29.27
N SER A 28 31.45 -7.93 -29.04
CA SER A 28 30.60 -6.74 -28.86
C SER A 28 29.63 -6.64 -30.05
N ARG A 29 28.33 -6.64 -29.77
CA ARG A 29 27.29 -6.20 -30.72
C ARG A 29 26.26 -5.38 -29.96
N ASN A 30 26.13 -4.13 -30.40
CA ASN A 30 25.13 -3.17 -29.96
C ASN A 30 23.72 -3.77 -30.03
N CYS A 31 23.13 -4.09 -28.88
CA CYS A 31 21.72 -4.42 -28.79
C CYS A 31 20.95 -3.13 -28.48
N LYS A 32 20.35 -2.54 -29.52
CA LYS A 32 19.34 -1.50 -29.36
C LYS A 32 18.22 -2.08 -28.50
N ARG A 33 17.94 -1.44 -27.36
CA ARG A 33 16.80 -1.81 -26.51
C ARG A 33 15.53 -1.37 -27.22
N ASP A 34 14.93 -2.30 -27.97
CA ASP A 34 13.54 -2.17 -28.41
C ASP A 34 12.66 -2.17 -27.16
N ILE A 35 12.15 -0.99 -26.79
CA ILE A 35 11.09 -0.85 -25.80
C ILE A 35 9.84 -1.42 -26.47
N ARG A 36 9.61 -2.72 -26.28
CA ARG A 36 8.27 -3.30 -26.48
C ARG A 36 7.37 -2.72 -25.41
N THR A 37 6.50 -1.79 -25.81
CA THR A 37 5.31 -1.42 -25.04
C THR A 37 4.46 -2.68 -24.88
N LEU A 38 4.74 -3.47 -23.83
CA LEU A 38 3.85 -4.52 -23.41
C LEU A 38 2.62 -3.81 -22.83
N CYS A 39 1.56 -3.73 -23.62
CA CYS A 39 0.24 -3.42 -23.12
C CYS A 39 -0.11 -4.53 -22.12
N ILE A 40 0.11 -4.29 -20.83
CA ILE A 40 -0.36 -5.17 -19.77
C ILE A 40 -1.88 -4.97 -19.70
N THR A 41 -2.62 -5.63 -20.58
CA THR A 41 -4.06 -5.77 -20.44
C THR A 41 -4.30 -6.66 -19.23
N ARG A 42 -4.71 -6.04 -18.12
CA ARG A 42 -5.13 -6.72 -16.91
C ARG A 42 -6.25 -7.68 -17.28
N SER A 43 -6.09 -8.97 -17.00
CA SER A 43 -7.13 -9.96 -17.24
C SER A 43 -8.41 -9.51 -16.54
N PRO A 44 -9.58 -9.56 -17.21
CA PRO A 44 -10.83 -9.28 -16.54
C PRO A 44 -10.97 -10.26 -15.37
N ILE A 45 -11.37 -9.73 -14.20
CA ILE A 45 -11.73 -10.56 -13.05
C ILE A 45 -12.89 -11.44 -13.52
N LEU A 46 -12.60 -12.71 -13.79
CA LEU A 46 -13.62 -13.69 -14.15
C LEU A 46 -14.52 -13.86 -12.92
N PRO A 47 -15.85 -13.74 -13.07
CA PRO A 47 -16.76 -14.09 -11.99
C PRO A 47 -16.48 -15.54 -11.59
N SER A 48 -16.50 -15.81 -10.28
CA SER A 48 -16.33 -17.18 -9.78
C SER A 48 -17.24 -18.14 -10.52
N SER A 49 -16.73 -19.33 -10.86
CA SER A 49 -17.50 -20.41 -11.48
C SER A 49 -18.64 -20.93 -10.58
N PHE A 50 -18.71 -20.47 -9.34
CA PHE A 50 -19.89 -20.57 -8.49
C PHE A 50 -20.80 -19.38 -8.79
N GLY A 51 -21.90 -19.66 -9.50
CA GLY A 51 -22.85 -18.65 -10.00
C GLY A 51 -23.31 -17.71 -8.91
N ASP A 52 -23.51 -16.42 -9.27
CA ASP A 52 -24.06 -15.34 -8.44
C ASP A 52 -23.91 -15.60 -6.93
N ALA A 53 -22.66 -15.69 -6.48
CA ALA A 53 -22.38 -15.86 -5.07
C ALA A 53 -22.87 -14.58 -4.37
N ALA A 54 -23.98 -14.71 -3.64
CA ALA A 54 -24.57 -13.69 -2.78
C ALA A 54 -23.69 -13.41 -1.56
N GLY A 55 -22.39 -13.18 -1.77
CA GLY A 55 -21.38 -12.93 -0.75
C GLY A 55 -20.66 -11.62 -1.01
N ILE A 56 -20.12 -11.06 0.07
CA ILE A 56 -19.37 -9.79 0.04
C ILE A 56 -18.16 -9.92 -0.89
N ARG A 57 -17.99 -8.94 -1.78
CA ARG A 57 -16.76 -8.79 -2.56
C ARG A 57 -15.85 -7.80 -1.86
N VAL A 58 -14.57 -8.15 -1.79
CA VAL A 58 -13.52 -7.31 -1.22
C VAL A 58 -12.57 -6.88 -2.32
N PHE A 59 -12.42 -5.57 -2.48
CA PHE A 59 -11.47 -4.94 -3.39
C PHE A 59 -10.32 -4.34 -2.60
N VAL A 60 -9.16 -4.26 -3.23
CA VAL A 60 -7.95 -3.68 -2.63
C VAL A 60 -7.29 -2.76 -3.63
N VAL A 61 -6.88 -1.58 -3.17
CA VAL A 61 -6.10 -0.61 -3.93
C VAL A 61 -5.09 0.07 -3.00
N SER A 62 -3.96 0.49 -3.55
CA SER A 62 -2.92 1.28 -2.89
C SER A 62 -2.33 2.26 -3.91
N ASP A 63 -1.50 3.19 -3.45
CA ASP A 63 -0.67 4.04 -4.31
C ASP A 63 -1.51 4.83 -5.34
N LEU A 64 -2.65 5.38 -4.90
CA LEU A 64 -3.51 6.17 -5.78
C LEU A 64 -2.82 7.47 -6.20
N HIS A 65 -2.02 8.10 -5.34
CA HIS A 65 -1.29 9.36 -5.61
C HIS A 65 -2.12 10.37 -6.44
N THR A 66 -3.25 10.80 -5.88
CA THR A 66 -4.26 11.58 -6.63
C THR A 66 -3.85 13.04 -6.91
N GLU A 67 -2.62 13.42 -6.61
CA GLU A 67 -1.94 14.58 -7.18
C GLU A 67 -1.77 14.45 -8.70
N TYR A 68 -1.60 13.23 -9.21
CA TYR A 68 -1.58 12.96 -10.63
C TYR A 68 -3.00 13.03 -11.18
N ALA A 69 -3.24 13.95 -12.11
CA ALA A 69 -4.57 14.21 -12.66
C ALA A 69 -5.18 12.96 -13.31
N GLU A 70 -4.37 12.10 -13.92
CA GLU A 70 -4.78 10.83 -14.50
C GLU A 70 -5.31 9.86 -13.44
N ASN A 71 -4.68 9.82 -12.26
CA ASN A 71 -5.10 8.96 -11.16
C ASN A 71 -6.36 9.49 -10.50
N MET A 72 -6.46 10.82 -10.29
CA MET A 72 -7.71 11.45 -9.86
C MET A 72 -8.83 11.13 -10.85
N LYS A 73 -8.54 11.23 -12.16
CA LYS A 73 -9.53 10.91 -13.20
C LYS A 73 -10.00 9.47 -13.13
N TRP A 74 -9.09 8.53 -12.84
CA TRP A 74 -9.43 7.13 -12.64
C TRP A 74 -10.43 6.95 -11.48
N VAL A 75 -10.22 7.64 -10.35
CA VAL A 75 -11.15 7.61 -9.21
C VAL A 75 -12.51 8.22 -9.59
N GLU A 76 -12.51 9.35 -10.30
CA GLU A 76 -13.75 10.03 -10.74
C GLU A 76 -14.65 9.13 -11.59
N VAL A 77 -14.06 8.35 -12.50
CA VAL A 77 -14.82 7.51 -13.45
C VAL A 77 -15.24 6.16 -12.88
N LEU A 78 -14.86 5.83 -11.65
CA LEU A 78 -15.38 4.63 -10.97
C LEU A 78 -16.91 4.70 -10.89
N SER A 79 -17.56 3.56 -11.17
CA SER A 79 -19.02 3.46 -11.13
C SER A 79 -19.56 3.80 -9.74
N THR A 80 -20.61 4.62 -9.70
CA THR A 80 -21.33 5.01 -8.47
C THR A 80 -22.41 4.03 -8.04
N THR A 81 -22.67 2.98 -8.82
CA THR A 81 -23.75 2.00 -8.53
C THR A 81 -23.24 0.58 -8.42
N ARG A 82 -22.17 0.23 -9.14
CA ARG A 82 -21.69 -1.17 -9.25
C ARG A 82 -21.18 -1.76 -7.93
N TYR A 83 -20.66 -0.92 -7.04
CA TYR A 83 -19.90 -1.38 -5.85
C TYR A 83 -20.57 -1.05 -4.51
N LYS A 84 -21.84 -0.61 -4.55
CA LYS A 84 -22.60 -0.16 -3.38
C LYS A 84 -22.84 -1.21 -2.30
N ASN A 85 -22.47 -2.47 -2.53
CA ASN A 85 -22.59 -3.56 -1.55
C ASN A 85 -21.22 -4.20 -1.25
N ASP A 86 -20.13 -3.58 -1.67
CA ASP A 86 -18.78 -4.15 -1.58
C ASP A 86 -17.90 -3.42 -0.56
N VAL A 87 -16.82 -4.09 -0.19
CA VAL A 87 -15.76 -3.55 0.67
C VAL A 87 -14.58 -3.11 -0.20
N LEU A 88 -14.02 -1.93 0.08
CA LEU A 88 -12.76 -1.46 -0.47
C LEU A 88 -11.71 -1.27 0.63
N LEU A 89 -10.54 -1.88 0.46
CA LEU A 89 -9.36 -1.65 1.29
C LEU A 89 -8.41 -0.69 0.56
N VAL A 90 -8.13 0.46 1.17
CA VAL A 90 -7.20 1.48 0.68
C VAL A 90 -5.91 1.39 1.50
N ALA A 91 -4.91 0.71 0.94
CA ALA A 91 -3.67 0.35 1.63
C ALA A 91 -2.54 1.39 1.42
N GLY A 92 -2.85 2.65 1.73
CA GLY A 92 -1.88 3.75 1.78
C GLY A 92 -1.61 4.45 0.44
N ASP A 93 -0.87 5.56 0.57
CA ASP A 93 -0.38 6.41 -0.52
C ASP A 93 -1.51 6.91 -1.44
N VAL A 94 -2.52 7.52 -0.81
CA VAL A 94 -3.71 8.07 -1.47
C VAL A 94 -3.42 9.44 -2.08
N ALA A 95 -2.85 10.34 -1.28
CA ALA A 95 -2.60 11.73 -1.64
C ALA A 95 -1.61 12.37 -0.66
N GLU A 96 -0.69 13.18 -1.16
CA GLU A 96 0.16 14.03 -0.34
C GLU A 96 -0.61 15.22 0.21
N THR A 97 -1.57 15.82 -0.51
CA THR A 97 -2.31 16.97 0.06
C THR A 97 -3.57 16.53 0.79
N TYR A 98 -3.86 17.13 1.94
CA TYR A 98 -5.08 16.91 2.71
C TYR A 98 -6.33 17.15 1.86
N LYS A 99 -6.34 18.21 1.05
CA LYS A 99 -7.48 18.51 0.17
C LYS A 99 -7.75 17.36 -0.82
N ASN A 100 -6.72 16.84 -1.49
CA ASN A 100 -6.89 15.73 -2.42
C ASN A 100 -7.26 14.44 -1.68
N PHE A 101 -6.67 14.20 -0.51
CA PHE A 101 -7.04 13.06 0.34
C PHE A 101 -8.54 13.05 0.65
N ILE A 102 -9.09 14.17 1.14
CA ILE A 102 -10.52 14.29 1.46
C ILE A 102 -11.38 14.03 0.22
N LEU A 103 -11.04 14.67 -0.90
CA LEU A 103 -11.78 14.53 -2.14
C LEU A 103 -11.80 13.07 -2.62
N THR A 104 -10.64 12.42 -2.63
CA THR A 104 -10.48 11.03 -3.04
C THR A 104 -11.23 10.08 -2.11
N MET A 105 -11.06 10.21 -0.79
CA MET A 105 -11.71 9.32 0.18
C MET A 105 -13.23 9.51 0.21
N SER A 106 -13.72 10.75 0.07
CA SER A 106 -15.16 11.03 -0.06
C SER A 106 -15.75 10.37 -1.30
N MET A 107 -15.05 10.45 -2.43
CA MET A 107 -15.44 9.77 -3.66
C MET A 107 -15.47 8.25 -3.53
N LEU A 108 -14.46 7.65 -2.92
CA LEU A 108 -14.43 6.20 -2.70
C LEU A 108 -15.56 5.77 -1.76
N LYS A 109 -15.80 6.54 -0.69
CA LYS A 109 -16.88 6.26 0.25
C LYS A 109 -18.27 6.38 -0.36
N ASP A 110 -18.48 7.30 -1.31
CA ASP A 110 -19.73 7.34 -2.06
C ASP A 110 -19.91 6.10 -2.96
N ARG A 111 -18.85 5.40 -3.36
CA ARG A 111 -18.96 4.31 -4.34
C ARG A 111 -19.06 2.91 -3.72
N PHE A 112 -18.53 2.74 -2.52
CA PHE A 112 -18.45 1.46 -1.80
C PHE A 112 -19.20 1.53 -0.47
N GLU A 113 -19.80 0.40 -0.04
CA GLU A 113 -20.49 0.34 1.25
C GLU A 113 -19.51 0.51 2.41
N HIS A 114 -18.43 -0.26 2.37
CA HIS A 114 -17.36 -0.19 3.37
C HIS A 114 -16.07 0.25 2.70
N VAL A 115 -15.38 1.21 3.32
CA VAL A 115 -14.05 1.66 2.90
C VAL A 115 -13.15 1.64 4.11
N PHE A 116 -12.07 0.87 4.03
CA PHE A 116 -11.02 0.81 5.05
C PHE A 116 -9.79 1.55 4.58
N TYR A 117 -9.09 2.20 5.50
CA TYR A 117 -7.87 2.95 5.21
C TYR A 117 -6.74 2.60 6.18
N VAL A 118 -5.54 2.47 5.61
CA VAL A 118 -4.26 2.46 6.34
C VAL A 118 -3.38 3.55 5.74
N PRO A 119 -2.71 4.39 6.56
CA PRO A 119 -1.85 5.43 6.04
C PRO A 119 -0.57 4.88 5.42
N GLY A 120 -0.19 5.45 4.27
CA GLY A 120 1.13 5.27 3.67
C GLY A 120 2.08 6.42 4.02
N ASN A 121 3.35 6.30 3.61
CA ASN A 121 4.34 7.35 3.88
C ASN A 121 4.05 8.65 3.13
N HIS A 122 3.53 8.55 1.90
CA HIS A 122 3.25 9.70 1.05
C HIS A 122 2.15 10.55 1.65
N ASP A 123 1.14 9.91 2.26
CA ASP A 123 0.04 10.58 2.96
C ASP A 123 0.56 11.51 4.08
N LEU A 124 1.71 11.18 4.68
CA LEU A 124 2.29 11.91 5.81
C LEU A 124 3.38 12.92 5.44
N TRP A 125 3.69 13.12 4.16
CA TRP A 125 4.63 14.15 3.74
C TRP A 125 4.06 15.55 3.96
N CYS A 126 4.76 16.39 4.72
CA CYS A 126 4.34 17.78 4.98
C CYS A 126 4.95 18.79 4.00
N ARG A 127 5.43 18.38 2.82
CA ARG A 127 6.26 19.26 1.97
C ARG A 127 5.46 20.42 1.38
N HIS A 128 4.21 20.16 1.01
CA HIS A 128 3.32 21.12 0.34
C HIS A 128 2.33 21.82 1.28
N GLU A 129 2.27 21.42 2.55
CA GLU A 129 1.30 21.89 3.55
C GLU A 129 1.99 22.32 4.86
N ARG A 130 3.23 22.84 4.77
CA ARG A 130 4.04 23.21 5.94
C ARG A 130 3.41 24.28 6.83
N GLU A 131 2.52 25.09 6.28
CA GLU A 131 1.78 26.13 7.02
C GLU A 131 0.56 25.56 7.76
N ASP A 132 0.03 24.42 7.29
CA ASP A 132 -1.18 23.79 7.85
C ASP A 132 -0.85 22.71 8.89
N TYR A 133 0.38 22.17 8.89
CA TYR A 133 0.83 21.14 9.83
C TYR A 133 2.26 21.39 10.32
N LEU A 134 2.45 21.30 11.63
CA LEU A 134 3.77 21.41 12.26
C LEU A 134 4.65 20.17 12.00
N HIS A 135 4.03 18.98 11.94
CA HIS A 135 4.74 17.71 11.71
C HIS A 135 3.80 16.58 11.23
N SER A 136 4.39 15.46 10.78
CA SER A 136 3.68 14.31 10.20
C SER A 136 2.64 13.67 11.13
N LEU A 137 2.89 13.66 12.45
CA LEU A 137 1.94 13.12 13.43
C LEU A 137 0.64 13.95 13.53
N GLU A 138 0.75 15.28 13.43
CA GLU A 138 -0.43 16.16 13.41
C GLU A 138 -1.25 15.89 12.15
N LYS A 139 -0.57 15.79 11.01
CA LYS A 139 -1.20 15.45 9.75
C LYS A 139 -1.87 14.07 9.79
N LEU A 140 -1.22 13.06 10.36
CA LEU A 140 -1.81 11.73 10.58
C LEU A 140 -3.12 11.85 11.37
N ASN A 141 -3.11 12.57 12.49
CA ASN A 141 -4.32 12.75 13.30
C ASN A 141 -5.45 13.41 12.51
N LYS A 142 -5.13 14.38 11.66
CA LYS A 142 -6.09 15.08 10.79
C LYS A 142 -6.66 14.18 9.69
N LEU A 143 -5.83 13.34 9.06
CA LEU A 143 -6.30 12.33 8.10
C LEU A 143 -7.22 11.31 8.76
N LEU A 144 -6.91 10.85 9.98
CA LEU A 144 -7.76 9.92 10.72
C LEU A 144 -9.07 10.57 11.19
N GLU A 145 -9.04 11.84 11.59
CA GLU A 145 -10.23 12.63 11.93
C GLU A 145 -11.15 12.76 10.70
N ALA A 146 -10.57 13.08 9.55
CA ALA A 146 -11.27 13.11 8.28
C ALA A 146 -11.89 11.77 7.88
N CYS A 147 -11.15 10.66 8.03
CA CYS A 147 -11.68 9.33 7.76
C CYS A 147 -12.92 9.05 8.63
N ARG A 148 -12.86 9.36 9.93
CA ARG A 148 -14.01 9.22 10.83
C ARG A 148 -15.19 10.08 10.40
N ALA A 149 -14.95 11.34 10.02
CA ALA A 149 -16.00 12.24 9.55
C ALA A 149 -16.68 11.76 8.25
N LEU A 150 -15.92 11.11 7.36
CA LEU A 150 -16.42 10.53 6.12
C LEU A 150 -17.07 9.16 6.30
N GLY A 151 -16.90 8.49 7.45
CA GLY A 151 -17.34 7.10 7.64
C GLY A 151 -16.42 6.07 6.94
N VAL A 152 -15.15 6.42 6.77
CA VAL A 152 -14.07 5.51 6.39
C VAL A 152 -13.54 4.83 7.66
N GLU A 153 -13.42 3.51 7.59
CA GLU A 153 -13.04 2.65 8.69
C GLU A 153 -11.52 2.57 8.86
N ILE A 154 -11.06 2.74 10.10
CA ILE A 154 -9.64 2.74 10.47
C ILE A 154 -9.34 1.81 11.66
N ASN A 155 -10.37 1.10 12.14
CA ASN A 155 -10.29 0.20 13.28
C ASN A 155 -10.59 -1.24 12.85
N PRO A 156 -10.23 -2.24 13.66
CA PRO A 156 -10.65 -3.61 13.42
C PRO A 156 -12.19 -3.73 13.39
N THR A 157 -12.72 -4.33 12.34
CA THR A 157 -14.16 -4.53 12.12
C THR A 157 -14.42 -5.96 11.65
N VAL A 158 -15.58 -6.50 12.02
CA VAL A 158 -16.11 -7.74 11.43
C VAL A 158 -17.31 -7.38 10.56
N ILE A 159 -17.28 -7.79 9.30
CA ILE A 159 -18.39 -7.65 8.35
C ILE A 159 -18.84 -9.06 8.01
N GLU A 160 -20.07 -9.43 8.39
CA GLU A 160 -20.56 -10.81 8.35
C GLU A 160 -19.62 -11.78 9.08
N ASP A 161 -18.94 -12.66 8.35
CA ASP A 161 -17.93 -13.62 8.85
C ASP A 161 -16.48 -13.21 8.51
N LEU A 162 -16.30 -12.03 7.90
CA LEU A 162 -14.99 -11.49 7.51
C LEU A 162 -14.46 -10.49 8.55
N GLY A 163 -13.34 -10.83 9.19
CA GLY A 163 -12.58 -9.91 10.04
C GLY A 163 -11.56 -9.09 9.25
N ILE A 164 -11.60 -7.77 9.37
CA ILE A 164 -10.66 -6.82 8.76
C ILE A 164 -9.93 -6.07 9.86
N ILE A 165 -8.59 -6.05 9.81
CA ILE A 165 -7.74 -5.41 10.81
C ILE A 165 -6.78 -4.44 10.09
N PRO A 166 -7.11 -3.14 10.01
CA PRO A 166 -6.18 -2.12 9.53
C PRO A 166 -4.96 -2.05 10.45
N LEU A 167 -3.75 -2.15 9.89
CA LEU A 167 -2.50 -2.15 10.66
C LEU A 167 -1.69 -0.90 10.36
N PHE A 168 -1.52 -0.03 11.35
CA PHE A 168 -0.67 1.17 11.23
C PHE A 168 0.79 0.81 11.53
N SER A 169 1.34 -0.06 10.69
CA SER A 169 2.70 -0.55 10.84
C SER A 169 3.66 0.32 10.04
N TRP A 170 4.74 0.75 10.68
CA TRP A 170 5.79 1.55 10.06
C TRP A 170 7.09 0.75 9.94
N TYR A 171 8.00 1.26 9.13
CA TYR A 171 9.31 0.67 8.92
C TYR A 171 10.15 0.75 10.20
N HIS A 172 11.01 -0.25 10.39
CA HIS A 172 12.03 -0.25 11.43
C HIS A 172 13.40 -0.23 10.75
N GLU A 173 14.35 0.53 11.30
CA GLU A 173 15.71 0.69 10.75
C GLU A 173 16.43 -0.64 10.54
N SER A 174 16.11 -1.66 11.35
CA SER A 174 16.70 -3.00 11.25
C SER A 174 16.41 -3.71 9.92
N PHE A 175 15.46 -3.21 9.12
CA PHE A 175 15.18 -3.72 7.79
C PHE A 175 16.03 -3.05 6.70
N ASP A 176 16.68 -1.92 7.00
CA ASP A 176 17.69 -1.34 6.12
C ASP A 176 19.01 -2.12 6.26
N LYS A 177 19.50 -2.61 5.12
CA LYS A 177 20.76 -3.37 5.02
C LYS A 177 21.80 -2.62 4.22
N LYS A 178 21.48 -1.42 3.73
CA LYS A 178 22.40 -0.61 2.94
C LYS A 178 23.34 0.12 3.89
N GLU A 179 24.54 0.39 3.39
CA GLU A 179 25.48 1.24 4.10
C GLU A 179 24.97 2.68 4.08
N ASP A 180 25.10 3.37 5.20
CA ASP A 180 24.75 4.79 5.30
C ASP A 180 25.55 5.61 4.30
N ILE A 181 24.87 6.56 3.66
CA ILE A 181 25.52 7.49 2.74
C ILE A 181 26.27 8.53 3.57
N THR A 182 27.55 8.25 3.83
CA THR A 182 28.42 9.11 4.65
C THR A 182 28.80 10.44 3.98
N SER A 183 28.59 10.57 2.67
CA SER A 183 28.96 11.77 1.90
C SER A 183 28.01 12.96 2.09
N PHE A 184 26.85 12.76 2.72
CA PHE A 184 25.91 13.82 3.05
C PHE A 184 25.56 13.76 4.54
N HIS A 185 25.53 14.91 5.20
CA HIS A 185 25.01 14.99 6.57
C HIS A 185 23.49 14.88 6.50
N ILE A 186 23.00 13.64 6.47
CA ILE A 186 21.58 13.34 6.67
C ILE A 186 21.38 13.34 8.20
N PRO A 187 20.57 14.26 8.75
CA PRO A 187 20.27 14.23 10.18
C PRO A 187 19.67 12.87 10.55
N SER A 188 20.04 12.33 11.72
CA SER A 188 19.60 11.01 12.18
C SER A 188 18.08 10.90 12.14
N LEU A 189 17.55 9.67 11.97
CA LEU A 189 16.10 9.39 12.04
C LEU A 189 15.46 9.96 13.32
N GLU A 190 16.23 10.04 14.42
CA GLU A 190 15.81 10.72 15.64
C GLU A 190 15.43 12.19 15.40
N MET A 191 16.14 12.95 14.54
CA MET A 191 15.78 14.33 14.17
C MET A 191 14.49 14.46 13.36
N VAL A 192 14.02 13.39 12.69
CA VAL A 192 12.71 13.38 12.00
C VAL A 192 11.59 12.91 12.94
N ILE A 193 11.94 12.29 14.07
CA ILE A 193 11.02 11.67 15.06
C ILE A 193 11.12 12.34 16.45
N TYR A 194 11.80 13.49 16.61
CA TYR A 194 12.00 14.16 17.91
C TYR A 194 10.79 14.94 18.47
N PHE A 195 9.56 14.43 18.30
CA PHE A 195 8.38 14.92 19.03
C PHE A 195 7.56 13.80 19.68
N LEU A 196 8.21 12.71 20.11
CA LEU A 196 7.50 11.59 20.74
C LEU A 196 7.46 11.59 22.27
N PHE A 197 8.25 12.39 23.00
CA PHE A 197 8.08 12.52 24.46
C PHE A 197 8.60 13.86 24.98
N SER A 198 7.74 14.88 25.05
CA SER A 198 7.88 16.03 25.94
C SER A 198 6.50 16.53 26.34
#